data_AF-N8XS11-F1
#
_entry.id   AF-N8XS11-F1
#
_cell.length_a   1.000
_cell.length_b   1.000
_cell.length_c   1.000
_cell.angle_alpha   90.00
_cell.angle_beta   90.00
_cell.angle_gamma   90.00
#
_symmetry.space_group_name_H-M   'P 1'
#
loop_
_entity.id
_entity.type
_entity.pdbx_description
1 polymer ?
#
loop_
_entity_poly.entity_id
_entity_poly.type
_entity_poly.pdbx_seq_one_letter_code
_entity_poly.pdbx_strand_id
1 'polypeptide(L)'
;MKKSKIAMMLMGACMTVSAFAQDLTGTWQQIDDKTGSPKAIIEIRQENNGTYVGKIVKVTPRPGYTPQKSCNNCPAPYTNQPILGMDVLTGLKQVGKANNYDKGRIIDPLTGKVYDAKARLNATGKRLTLRGYIGVSTLGRSQTWIRQD
;
A
#
# COMPACT_ATOMS: atom_id res chain seq x y z
N MET A 1 54.14 -41.73 -24.51
CA MET A 1 52.82 -41.53 -25.17
C MET A 1 51.76 -41.65 -24.09
N LYS A 2 50.77 -40.80 -23.83
CA LYS A 2 50.36 -39.46 -24.27
C LYS A 2 49.71 -38.83 -23.02
N LYS A 3 50.00 -37.56 -22.76
CA LYS A 3 49.41 -36.76 -21.68
C LYS A 3 47.94 -36.51 -22.01
N SER A 4 47.03 -36.61 -21.04
CA SER A 4 45.71 -36.00 -21.17
C SER A 4 45.33 -35.31 -19.85
N LYS A 5 45.46 -33.99 -19.85
CA LYS A 5 44.93 -33.11 -18.80
C LYS A 5 43.53 -32.72 -19.25
N ILE A 6 42.49 -33.25 -18.63
CA ILE A 6 41.12 -32.75 -18.82
C ILE A 6 40.91 -31.68 -17.76
N ALA A 7 41.08 -30.42 -18.16
CA ALA A 7 40.67 -29.26 -17.38
C ALA A 7 39.19 -29.00 -17.70
N MET A 8 38.30 -29.34 -16.77
CA MET A 8 36.87 -29.04 -16.88
C MET A 8 36.64 -27.61 -16.40
N MET A 9 36.52 -26.68 -17.35
CA MET A 9 36.24 -25.27 -17.09
C MET A 9 34.76 -25.13 -16.72
N LEU A 10 34.45 -24.95 -15.43
CA LEU A 10 33.13 -24.56 -14.97
C LEU A 10 32.86 -23.11 -15.40
N MET A 11 32.13 -22.94 -16.49
CA MET A 11 31.62 -21.63 -16.90
C MET A 11 30.30 -21.38 -16.15
N GLY A 12 30.40 -20.84 -14.94
CA GLY A 12 29.26 -20.43 -14.14
C GLY A 12 28.59 -19.19 -14.73
N ALA A 13 27.49 -19.39 -15.46
CA ALA A 13 26.62 -18.30 -15.89
C ALA A 13 25.90 -17.70 -14.66
N CYS A 14 26.42 -16.58 -14.16
CA CYS A 14 25.71 -15.77 -13.18
C CYS A 14 24.48 -15.14 -13.86
N MET A 15 23.32 -15.78 -13.77
CA MET A 15 22.04 -15.15 -14.09
C MET A 15 21.77 -14.11 -12.99
N THR A 16 22.10 -12.85 -13.27
CA THR A 16 21.70 -11.72 -12.43
C THR A 16 20.20 -11.51 -12.59
N VAL A 17 19.41 -12.15 -11.73
CA VAL A 17 17.99 -11.84 -11.60
C VAL A 17 17.89 -10.41 -11.07
N SER A 18 17.66 -9.46 -11.97
CA SER A 18 17.33 -8.10 -11.60
C SER A 18 15.94 -8.12 -10.97
N ALA A 19 15.89 -8.22 -9.64
CA ALA A 19 14.66 -8.01 -8.89
C ALA A 19 14.30 -6.53 -9.02
N PHE A 20 13.44 -6.20 -9.98
CA PHE A 20 12.83 -4.88 -10.04
C PHE A 20 12.13 -4.63 -8.71
N ALA A 21 12.53 -3.57 -8.01
CA ALA A 21 11.85 -3.15 -6.80
C ALA A 21 10.41 -2.77 -7.17
N GLN A 22 9.45 -3.57 -6.72
CA GLN A 22 8.03 -3.26 -6.96
C GLN A 22 7.66 -1.98 -6.20
N ASP A 23 7.00 -1.06 -6.90
CA ASP A 23 6.48 0.17 -6.31
C ASP A 23 5.15 -0.10 -5.56
N LEU A 24 4.38 0.95 -5.24
CA LEU A 24 3.10 0.79 -4.54
C LEU A 24 1.95 0.34 -5.46
N THR A 25 2.10 0.42 -6.78
CA THR A 25 1.00 0.11 -7.70
C THR A 25 0.53 -1.33 -7.54
N GLY A 26 -0.77 -1.57 -7.70
CA GLY A 26 -1.38 -2.90 -7.54
C GLY A 26 -2.48 -2.92 -6.48
N THR A 27 -2.88 -4.13 -6.07
CA THR A 27 -4.04 -4.33 -5.20
C THR A 27 -3.65 -4.75 -3.79
N TRP A 28 -4.29 -4.13 -2.80
CA TRP A 28 -3.92 -4.22 -1.41
C TRP A 28 -5.13 -4.51 -0.52
N GLN A 29 -5.07 -5.58 0.26
CA GLN A 29 -6.04 -5.85 1.30
C GLN A 29 -5.71 -5.06 2.57
N GLN A 30 -6.57 -4.12 2.93
CA GLN A 30 -6.47 -3.38 4.18
C GLN A 30 -6.90 -4.28 5.34
N ILE A 31 -6.04 -4.38 6.36
CA ILE A 31 -6.33 -5.07 7.61
C ILE A 31 -6.71 -4.05 8.68
N ASP A 32 -7.79 -4.33 9.41
CA ASP A 32 -8.21 -3.55 10.57
C ASP A 32 -7.22 -3.71 11.71
N ASP A 33 -6.73 -2.58 12.22
CA ASP A 33 -5.72 -2.56 13.26
C ASP A 33 -6.25 -2.88 14.66
N LYS A 34 -7.59 -2.92 14.85
CA LYS A 34 -8.24 -3.33 16.10
C LYS A 34 -8.65 -4.79 16.06
N THR A 35 -9.23 -5.26 14.94
CA THR A 35 -9.82 -6.61 14.86
C THR A 35 -8.95 -7.62 14.13
N GLY A 36 -7.93 -7.18 13.38
CA GLY A 36 -7.12 -8.05 12.51
C GLY A 36 -7.86 -8.57 11.28
N SER A 37 -9.12 -8.20 11.07
CA SER A 37 -9.92 -8.67 9.95
C SER A 37 -9.71 -7.82 8.69
N PRO A 38 -9.89 -8.36 7.48
CA PRO A 38 -9.92 -7.57 6.24
C PRO A 38 -11.04 -6.52 6.25
N LYS A 39 -10.78 -5.30 5.77
CA LYS A 39 -11.77 -4.21 5.62
C LYS A 39 -12.19 -3.98 4.19
N ALA A 40 -11.21 -3.88 3.31
CA ALA A 40 -11.38 -3.48 1.93
C ALA A 40 -10.21 -3.96 1.08
N ILE A 41 -10.42 -4.02 -0.23
CA ILE A 41 -9.36 -4.06 -1.23
C ILE A 41 -9.20 -2.65 -1.79
N ILE A 42 -7.96 -2.18 -1.81
CA ILE A 42 -7.58 -0.86 -2.28
C ILE A 42 -6.63 -1.02 -3.47
N GLU A 43 -7.00 -0.44 -4.60
CA GLU A 43 -6.14 -0.34 -5.77
C GLU A 43 -5.30 0.92 -5.65
N ILE A 44 -3.98 0.79 -5.67
CA ILE A 44 -3.07 1.93 -5.72
C ILE A 44 -2.60 2.14 -7.16
N ARG A 45 -2.69 3.39 -7.63
CA ARG A 45 -2.22 3.85 -8.93
C ARG A 45 -1.27 5.04 -8.77
N GLN A 46 -0.31 5.16 -9.68
CA GLN A 46 0.54 6.35 -9.77
C GLN A 46 -0.12 7.39 -10.69
N GLU A 47 -0.04 8.65 -10.30
CA GLU A 47 -0.49 9.79 -11.09
C GLU A 47 0.67 10.41 -11.88
N ASN A 48 0.35 11.20 -12.91
CA ASN A 48 1.34 11.81 -13.81
C ASN A 48 2.37 12.70 -13.09
N ASN A 49 2.01 13.26 -11.94
CA ASN A 49 2.88 14.07 -11.09
C ASN A 49 3.82 13.23 -10.18
N GLY A 50 3.79 11.89 -10.32
CA GLY A 50 4.56 10.93 -9.56
C GLY A 50 4.01 10.62 -8.16
N THR A 51 2.87 11.18 -7.74
CA THR A 51 2.20 10.80 -6.49
C THR A 51 1.35 9.55 -6.66
N TYR A 52 1.04 8.88 -5.55
CA TYR A 52 0.21 7.69 -5.51
C TYR A 52 -1.14 8.00 -4.87
N VAL A 53 -2.17 7.37 -5.42
CA VAL A 53 -3.56 7.47 -4.94
C VAL A 53 -4.15 6.07 -4.82
N GLY A 54 -4.96 5.84 -3.79
CA GLY A 54 -5.53 4.55 -3.42
C GLY A 54 -7.05 4.58 -3.41
N LYS A 55 -7.67 3.78 -4.28
CA LYS A 55 -9.12 3.67 -4.46
C LYS A 55 -9.69 2.43 -3.77
N ILE A 56 -10.78 2.56 -3.02
CA ILE A 56 -11.53 1.38 -2.54
C ILE A 56 -12.22 0.71 -3.73
N VAL A 57 -11.80 -0.50 -4.09
CA VAL A 57 -12.38 -1.29 -5.20
C VAL A 57 -13.26 -2.44 -4.71
N LYS A 58 -13.14 -2.81 -3.43
CA LYS A 58 -14.02 -3.78 -2.78
C LYS A 58 -14.13 -3.48 -1.29
N VAL A 59 -15.33 -3.60 -0.74
CA VAL A 59 -15.56 -3.56 0.72
C VAL A 59 -15.78 -5.00 1.18
N THR A 60 -15.08 -5.44 2.22
CA THR A 60 -15.19 -6.81 2.74
C THR A 60 -16.27 -6.85 3.83
N PRO A 61 -17.35 -7.63 3.64
CA PRO A 61 -18.35 -7.84 4.67
C PRO A 61 -17.75 -8.50 5.91
N ARG A 62 -18.31 -8.20 7.09
CA ARG A 62 -17.93 -8.84 8.35
C ARG A 62 -19.18 -9.36 9.04
N PRO A 63 -19.12 -10.53 9.70
CA PRO A 63 -20.23 -11.01 10.51
C PRO A 63 -20.66 -9.93 11.52
N GLY A 64 -21.97 -9.65 11.59
CA GLY A 64 -22.52 -8.65 12.52
C GLY A 64 -22.27 -7.19 12.14
N TYR A 65 -21.71 -6.89 10.97
CA TYR A 65 -21.50 -5.53 10.50
C TYR A 65 -21.98 -5.35 9.06
N THR A 66 -22.96 -4.46 8.88
CA THR A 66 -23.37 -3.97 7.57
C THR A 66 -22.43 -2.83 7.14
N PRO A 67 -21.69 -2.98 6.03
CA PRO A 67 -20.83 -1.91 5.57
C PRO A 67 -21.60 -0.65 5.22
N GLN A 68 -21.10 0.50 5.70
CA GLN A 68 -21.61 1.80 5.29
C GLN A 68 -21.40 1.99 3.78
N LYS A 69 -22.41 2.55 3.11
CA LYS A 69 -22.36 2.79 1.66
C LYS A 69 -21.76 4.14 1.31
N SER A 70 -22.01 5.15 2.14
CA SER A 70 -21.56 6.53 1.91
C SER A 70 -20.66 6.99 3.05
N CYS A 71 -19.79 7.95 2.72
CA CYS A 71 -18.86 8.57 3.66
C CYS A 71 -19.62 9.33 4.75
N ASN A 72 -19.30 9.07 6.01
CA ASN A 72 -19.98 9.67 7.16
C ASN A 72 -19.25 10.93 7.66
N ASN A 73 -19.96 12.06 7.72
CA ASN A 73 -19.42 13.35 8.17
C ASN A 73 -18.14 13.78 7.44
N CYS A 74 -18.01 13.40 6.16
CA CYS A 74 -16.80 13.64 5.40
C CYS A 74 -16.75 15.07 4.85
N PRO A 75 -15.62 15.77 5.00
CA PRO A 75 -15.45 17.11 4.45
C PRO A 75 -15.38 17.06 2.93
N ALA A 76 -15.56 18.21 2.28
CA ALA A 76 -15.27 18.33 0.86
C ALA A 76 -13.81 17.89 0.57
N PRO A 77 -13.55 17.19 -0.56
CA PRO A 77 -14.48 16.84 -1.63
C PRO A 77 -15.30 15.56 -1.40
N TYR A 78 -15.14 14.87 -0.27
CA TYR A 78 -15.70 13.54 0.01
C TYR A 78 -17.15 13.54 0.53
N THR A 79 -17.77 14.71 0.66
CA THR A 79 -19.12 14.87 1.22
C THR A 79 -20.13 14.00 0.48
N ASN A 80 -20.81 13.12 1.24
CA ASN A 80 -21.82 12.16 0.76
C ASN A 80 -21.36 11.20 -0.36
N GLN A 81 -20.05 11.13 -0.64
CA GLN A 81 -19.56 10.23 -1.69
C GLN A 81 -19.70 8.76 -1.28
N PRO A 82 -19.96 7.84 -2.24
CA PRO A 82 -19.92 6.41 -1.99
C PRO A 82 -18.54 5.98 -1.49
N ILE A 83 -18.49 5.08 -0.50
CA ILE A 83 -17.23 4.52 0.01
C ILE A 83 -16.57 3.64 -1.05
N LEU A 84 -17.37 2.82 -1.75
CA LEU A 84 -16.90 2.06 -2.90
C LEU A 84 -16.60 3.02 -4.06
N GLY A 85 -15.39 2.97 -4.58
CA GLY A 85 -14.91 3.85 -5.65
C GLY A 85 -14.22 5.13 -5.16
N MET A 86 -14.19 5.39 -3.85
CA MET A 86 -13.54 6.56 -3.25
C MET A 86 -12.01 6.42 -3.25
N ASP A 87 -11.32 7.48 -3.69
CA ASP A 87 -9.89 7.64 -3.51
C ASP A 87 -9.61 8.06 -2.06
N VAL A 88 -9.36 7.08 -1.19
CA VAL A 88 -9.21 7.30 0.27
C VAL A 88 -7.80 7.65 0.69
N LEU A 89 -6.81 7.34 -0.14
CA LEU A 89 -5.40 7.64 0.07
C LEU A 89 -4.92 8.50 -1.08
N THR A 90 -4.31 9.64 -0.82
CA THR A 90 -3.88 10.59 -1.86
C THR A 90 -2.49 11.13 -1.57
N GLY A 91 -1.79 11.61 -2.60
CA GLY A 91 -0.59 12.45 -2.45
C GLY A 91 0.66 11.75 -1.91
N LEU A 92 0.65 10.44 -1.69
CA LEU A 92 1.85 9.72 -1.26
C LEU A 92 2.94 9.89 -2.32
N LYS A 93 4.16 10.20 -1.89
CA LYS A 93 5.32 10.34 -2.78
C LYS A 93 6.50 9.59 -2.20
N GLN A 94 7.25 8.92 -3.05
CA GLN A 94 8.47 8.20 -2.65
C GLN A 94 9.49 9.21 -2.11
N VAL A 95 10.13 8.89 -0.98
CA VAL A 95 11.09 9.77 -0.30
C VAL A 95 12.30 8.98 0.23
N GLY A 96 13.50 9.51 0.02
CA GLY A 96 14.73 8.90 0.52
C GLY A 96 14.96 7.50 -0.06
N LYS A 97 14.84 6.46 0.78
CA LYS A 97 14.98 5.06 0.31
C LYS A 97 13.79 4.68 -0.58
N ALA A 98 14.04 3.79 -1.55
CA ALA A 98 13.05 3.39 -2.53
C ALA A 98 11.74 2.79 -1.95
N ASN A 99 11.75 2.37 -0.69
CA ASN A 99 10.60 1.74 -0.03
C ASN A 99 9.87 2.63 0.99
N ASN A 100 10.21 3.92 1.08
CA ASN A 100 9.53 4.87 1.97
C ASN A 100 8.74 5.89 1.14
N TYR A 101 7.54 6.21 1.64
CA TYR A 101 6.61 7.14 1.03
C TYR A 101 6.03 8.07 2.09
N ASP A 102 5.84 9.34 1.76
CA ASP A 102 5.35 10.36 2.69
C ASP A 102 4.49 11.40 1.95
N LYS A 103 4.08 12.47 2.65
CA LYS A 103 3.24 13.58 2.14
C LYS A 103 1.83 13.16 1.74
N GLY A 104 1.43 11.94 2.05
CA GLY A 104 0.11 11.45 1.76
C GLY A 104 -0.94 12.02 2.71
N ARG A 105 -2.20 11.89 2.31
CA ARG A 105 -3.37 12.05 3.17
C ARG A 105 -4.23 10.81 3.09
N ILE A 106 -4.81 10.39 4.21
CA ILE A 106 -5.80 9.32 4.25
C ILE A 106 -7.07 9.79 4.96
N ILE A 107 -8.23 9.53 4.37
CA ILE A 107 -9.53 9.74 5.01
C ILE A 107 -10.04 8.41 5.59
N ASP A 108 -10.57 8.45 6.80
CA ASP A 108 -11.40 7.39 7.35
C ASP A 108 -12.87 7.66 7.00
N PRO A 109 -13.45 6.96 6.02
CA PRO A 109 -14.80 7.25 5.54
C PRO A 109 -15.89 6.94 6.57
N LEU A 110 -15.58 6.22 7.66
CA LEU A 110 -16.55 5.93 8.71
C LEU A 110 -16.65 7.07 9.75
N THR A 111 -15.63 7.91 9.85
CA THR A 111 -15.56 9.01 10.82
C THR A 111 -15.42 10.39 10.18
N GLY A 112 -15.12 10.46 8.88
CA GLY A 112 -14.89 11.70 8.14
C GLY A 112 -13.54 12.36 8.43
N LYS A 113 -12.72 11.75 9.29
CA LYS A 113 -11.44 12.32 9.72
C LYS A 113 -10.37 12.10 8.65
N VAL A 114 -9.62 13.16 8.36
CA VAL A 114 -8.48 13.16 7.44
C VAL A 114 -7.19 13.22 8.24
N TYR A 115 -6.22 12.39 7.86
CA TYR A 115 -4.94 12.27 8.53
C TYR A 115 -3.80 12.46 7.54
N ASP A 116 -2.66 12.94 8.03
CA ASP A 116 -1.40 12.80 7.31
C ASP A 116 -1.00 11.33 7.24
N ALA A 117 -0.46 10.93 6.09
CA ALA A 117 -0.13 9.54 5.80
C ALA A 117 1.32 9.40 5.34
N LYS A 118 2.01 8.43 5.94
CA LYS A 118 3.28 7.90 5.43
C LYS A 118 3.22 6.39 5.34
N ALA A 119 3.92 5.83 4.37
CA ALA A 119 3.90 4.39 4.11
C ALA A 119 5.32 3.84 3.97
N ARG A 120 5.49 2.59 4.38
CA ARG A 120 6.72 1.83 4.17
C ARG A 120 6.43 0.47 3.58
N LEU A 121 7.00 0.21 2.42
CA LEU A 121 6.97 -1.07 1.75
C LEU A 121 8.07 -1.97 2.33
N ASN A 122 7.73 -3.21 2.65
CA ASN A 122 8.73 -4.17 3.12
C ASN A 122 9.63 -4.65 1.97
N ALA A 123 10.73 -5.32 2.32
CA ALA A 123 11.71 -5.78 1.34
C ALA A 123 11.14 -6.76 0.29
N THR A 124 10.10 -7.52 0.64
CA THR A 124 9.46 -8.47 -0.28
C THR A 124 8.42 -7.83 -1.20
N GLY A 125 8.09 -6.55 -0.99
CA GLY A 125 7.01 -5.87 -1.72
C GLY A 125 5.60 -6.32 -1.33
N LYS A 126 5.43 -7.29 -0.42
CA LYS A 126 4.12 -7.91 -0.11
C LYS A 126 3.38 -7.26 1.06
N ARG A 127 4.06 -6.44 1.88
CA ARG A 127 3.49 -5.81 3.06
C ARG A 127 3.76 -4.31 3.05
N LEU A 128 2.69 -3.53 3.10
CA LEU A 128 2.73 -2.09 3.24
C LEU A 128 2.30 -1.73 4.66
N THR A 129 3.15 -1.01 5.38
CA THR A 129 2.77 -0.40 6.67
C THR A 129 2.39 1.04 6.41
N LEU A 130 1.11 1.37 6.55
CA LEU A 130 0.58 2.71 6.38
C LEU A 130 0.34 3.34 7.75
N ARG A 131 0.81 4.56 7.98
CA ARG A 131 0.61 5.27 9.25
C ARG A 131 -0.15 6.57 9.02
N GLY A 132 -1.32 6.67 9.64
CA GLY A 132 -2.13 7.89 9.73
C GLY A 132 -1.85 8.64 11.02
N TYR A 133 -1.64 9.96 10.97
CA TYR A 133 -1.34 10.79 12.14
C TYR A 133 -1.89 12.22 12.00
N ILE A 134 -1.91 12.97 13.11
CA ILE A 134 -2.28 14.39 13.15
C ILE A 134 -1.08 15.19 13.65
N GLY A 135 -0.55 16.09 12.81
CA GLY A 135 0.58 16.95 13.16
C GLY A 135 1.88 16.17 13.26
N VAL A 136 2.22 15.64 14.44
CA VAL A 136 3.46 14.86 14.65
C VAL A 136 3.21 13.38 14.45
N SER A 137 4.08 12.72 13.67
CA SER A 137 3.86 11.32 13.29
C SER A 137 3.91 10.31 14.44
N THR A 138 4.41 10.67 15.61
CA THR A 138 4.35 9.84 16.82
C THR A 138 2.93 9.69 17.36
N LEU A 139 2.05 10.67 17.16
CA LEU A 139 0.65 10.66 17.56
C LEU A 139 -0.25 10.19 16.40
N GLY A 140 -0.31 8.87 16.22
CA GLY A 140 -1.05 8.27 15.12
C GLY A 140 -1.21 6.75 15.25
N ARG A 141 -1.84 6.15 14.25
CA ARG A 141 -2.10 4.70 14.19
C ARG A 141 -1.50 4.12 12.90
N SER A 142 -1.03 2.89 12.99
CA SER A 142 -0.49 2.16 11.84
C SER A 142 -1.43 1.03 11.44
N GLN A 143 -1.62 0.86 10.14
CA GLN A 143 -2.35 -0.23 9.53
C GLN A 143 -1.39 -1.09 8.69
N THR A 144 -1.69 -2.38 8.62
CA THR A 144 -1.03 -3.29 7.69
C THR A 144 -1.92 -3.49 6.47
N TRP A 145 -1.35 -3.32 5.29
CA TRP A 145 -1.98 -3.71 4.04
C TRP A 145 -1.17 -4.85 3.40
N ILE A 146 -1.86 -5.84 2.86
CA ILE A 146 -1.28 -7.06 2.26
C ILE A 146 -1.52 -7.05 0.76
N ARG A 147 -0.46 -7.14 -0.04
CA ARG A 147 -0.57 -7.22 -1.49
C ARG A 147 -1.36 -8.47 -1.90
N GLN A 148 -2.23 -8.37 -2.89
CA GLN A 148 -3.08 -9.49 -3.36
C GLN A 148 -2.59 -10.13 -4.67
N ASP A 149 -1.58 -9.53 -5.29
CA ASP A 149 -0.97 -9.97 -6.55
C ASP A 149 -0.11 -11.24 -6.39
#